data_AF-A0A2J8A2Q3-F1
#
_entry.id   AF-A0A2J8A2Q3-F1
#
_cell.length_a   1.000
_cell.length_b   1.000
_cell.length_c   1.000
_cell.angle_alpha   90.00
_cell.angle_beta   90.00
_cell.angle_gamma   90.00
#
_symmetry.space_group_name_H-M   'P 1'
#
loop_
_entity.id
_entity.type
_entity.pdbx_description
1 polymer ?
#
loop_
_entity_poly.entity_id
_entity_poly.type
_entity_poly.pdbx_seq_one_letter_code
_entity_poly.pdbx_strand_id
1 'polypeptide(L)' 'QGDRVEFDEAKLEVSERFLVQQLEEHGPFDGVMGFSQGSVMSSAMLALQLAGQLQNPDRAALPPIRFCILFAGLK' A
#
# COMPACT_ATOMS: atom_id res chain seq x y z
N GLN A 1 -12.05 13.49 24.45
CA GLN A 1 -10.83 12.76 24.85
C GLN A 1 -10.48 11.89 23.66
N GLY A 2 -9.67 12.42 22.73
CA GLY A 2 -9.36 11.71 21.49
C GLY A 2 -8.37 10.61 21.79
N ASP A 3 -8.67 9.38 21.35
CA ASP A 3 -7.69 8.29 21.36
C ASP A 3 -6.42 8.79 20.66
N ARG A 4 -5.31 8.84 21.40
CA ARG A 4 -4.00 9.00 20.78
C ARG A 4 -3.71 7.69 20.09
N VAL A 5 -3.85 7.69 18.77
CA VAL A 5 -3.32 6.61 17.93
C VAL A 5 -1.81 6.69 18.06
N GLU A 6 -1.23 5.76 18.81
CA GLU A 6 0.22 5.60 18.91
C GLU A 6 0.73 5.00 17.60
N PHE A 7 1.83 5.55 17.07
CA PHE A 7 2.43 5.02 15.86
C PHE A 7 3.12 3.69 16.19
N ASP A 8 2.77 2.64 15.46
CA ASP A 8 3.28 1.28 15.65
C ASP A 8 3.94 0.82 14.35
N GLU A 9 5.26 0.92 14.32
CA GLU A 9 6.10 0.60 13.16
C GLU A 9 5.99 -0.88 12.77
N ALA A 10 5.88 -1.78 13.75
CA ALA A 10 5.76 -3.21 13.49
C ALA A 10 4.45 -3.55 12.75
N LYS A 11 3.34 -2.88 13.10
CA LYS A 11 2.07 -3.06 12.38
C LYS A 11 2.13 -2.54 10.94
N LEU A 12 2.88 -1.46 10.72
CA LEU A 12 3.08 -0.92 9.38
C LEU A 12 3.85 -1.89 8.50
N GLU A 13 4.96 -2.46 9.00
CA GLU A 13 5.74 -3.48 8.27
C GLU A 13 4.91 -4.73 7.94
N VAL A 14 4.10 -5.22 8.89
CA VAL A 14 3.20 -6.36 8.64
C VAL A 14 2.20 -6.05 7.53
N SER A 15 1.63 -4.84 7.53
CA SER A 15 0.67 -4.41 6.51
C SER A 15 1.32 -4.28 5.14
N GLU A 16 2.54 -3.74 5.07
CA GLU A 16 3.31 -3.65 3.83
C GLU A 16 3.61 -5.04 3.26
N ARG A 17 4.14 -5.96 4.08
CA ARG A 17 4.45 -7.34 3.66
C ARG A 17 3.21 -8.06 3.13
N PHE A 18 2.09 -7.89 3.82
CA PHE A 18 0.81 -8.45 3.37
C PHE A 18 0.43 -7.91 1.99
N LEU A 19 0.50 -6.60 1.77
CA LEU A 19 0.19 -6.00 0.48
C LEU A 19 1.10 -6.50 -0.63
N VAL A 20 2.41 -6.57 -0.40
CA VAL A 20 3.38 -7.11 -1.37
C VAL A 20 3.02 -8.54 -1.74
N GLN A 21 2.73 -9.40 -0.75
CA GLN A 21 2.33 -10.77 -1.00
C GLN A 21 1.06 -10.84 -1.88
N GLN A 22 0.07 -9.99 -1.62
CA GLN A 22 -1.16 -9.95 -2.42
C GLN A 22 -0.91 -9.47 -3.86
N LEU A 23 -0.05 -8.48 -4.04
CA LEU A 23 0.35 -7.99 -5.38
C LEU A 23 1.08 -9.05 -6.19
N GLU A 24 1.92 -9.86 -5.53
CA GLU A 24 2.64 -10.96 -6.18
C GLU A 24 1.75 -12.17 -6.49
N GLU A 25 0.87 -12.53 -5.57
CA GLU A 25 0.04 -13.74 -5.68
C GLU A 25 -1.14 -13.56 -6.65
N HIS A 26 -1.71 -12.35 -6.70
CA HIS A 26 -2.95 -12.10 -7.43
C HIS A 26 -2.80 -11.07 -8.56
N GLY A 27 -1.63 -10.43 -8.67
CA GLY A 27 -1.33 -9.52 -9.76
C GLY A 27 -1.07 -10.22 -11.10
N PRO A 28 -0.71 -9.46 -12.15
CA PRO A 28 -0.48 -8.02 -12.11
C PRO A 28 -1.79 -7.21 -12.06
N PHE A 29 -1.77 -6.10 -11.32
CA PHE A 29 -2.86 -5.13 -11.29
C PHE A 29 -2.48 -3.91 -12.12
N ASP A 30 -3.38 -3.45 -13.01
CA ASP A 30 -3.19 -2.17 -13.71
C ASP A 30 -3.47 -0.96 -12.79
N GLY A 31 -4.21 -1.16 -11.70
CA GLY A 31 -4.70 -0.07 -10.86
C GLY A 31 -5.07 -0.51 -9.45
N VAL A 32 -5.15 0.47 -8.55
CA VAL A 32 -5.65 0.27 -7.18
C VAL A 32 -6.78 1.23 -6.86
N MET A 33 -7.68 0.80 -5.98
CA MET A 33 -8.78 1.61 -5.47
C MET A 33 -8.82 1.52 -3.94
N GLY A 34 -8.95 2.66 -3.28
CA GLY A 34 -9.13 2.74 -1.83
C GLY A 34 -10.41 3.49 -1.46
N PHE A 35 -11.00 3.13 -0.31
CA PHE A 35 -12.12 3.85 0.31
C PHE A 35 -11.81 4.13 1.78
N SER A 36 -12.06 5.35 2.27
CA SER A 36 -11.81 5.74 3.66
C SER A 36 -10.36 5.44 4.08
N GLN A 37 -10.13 4.61 5.10
CA GLN A 37 -8.79 4.16 5.48
C GLN A 37 -8.08 3.39 4.35
N GLY A 38 -8.82 2.70 3.49
CA GLY A 38 -8.28 2.04 2.31
C GLY A 38 -7.63 3.03 1.33
N SER A 39 -8.14 4.28 1.24
CA SER A 39 -7.53 5.33 0.42
C SER A 39 -6.14 5.72 0.93
N VAL A 40 -5.98 5.80 2.26
CA VAL A 40 -4.67 6.08 2.86
C VAL A 40 -3.69 4.95 2.51
N MET A 41 -4.10 3.69 2.68
CA MET A 41 -3.27 2.54 2.35
C MET A 41 -2.90 2.47 0.86
N SER A 42 -3.87 2.62 -0.05
CA SER A 42 -3.62 2.63 -1.50
C SER A 42 -2.66 3.75 -1.91
N SER A 43 -2.79 4.93 -1.30
CA SER A 43 -1.89 6.07 -1.57
C SER A 43 -0.47 5.84 -1.02
N ALA A 44 -0.34 5.26 0.17
CA ALA A 44 0.96 4.94 0.77
C ALA A 44 1.69 3.85 -0.02
N MET A 45 0.98 2.79 -0.41
CA MET A 45 1.51 1.72 -1.25
C MET A 45 2.03 2.26 -2.60
N LEU A 46 1.25 3.13 -3.25
CA LEU A 46 1.69 3.78 -4.49
C LEU A 46 2.93 4.64 -4.26
N ALA A 47 2.99 5.40 -3.17
CA ALA A 47 4.15 6.23 -2.83
C ALA A 47 5.41 5.37 -2.63
N LEU A 48 5.30 4.24 -1.91
CA LEU A 48 6.41 3.29 -1.72
C LEU A 48 6.87 2.67 -3.05
N GLN A 49 5.94 2.34 -3.96
CA GLN A 49 6.28 1.81 -5.28
C GLN A 49 7.02 2.86 -6.13
N LEU A 50 6.54 4.11 -6.13
CA LEU A 50 7.19 5.21 -6.84
C LEU A 50 8.57 5.55 -6.28
N ALA A 51 8.76 5.40 -4.96
CA ALA A 51 10.07 5.53 -4.31
C ALA A 51 11.00 4.34 -4.56
N GLY A 52 10.52 3.29 -5.25
CA GLY A 52 11.27 2.05 -5.45
C GLY A 52 11.51 1.26 -4.16
N GLN A 53 10.72 1.50 -3.12
CA GLN A 53 10.83 0.83 -1.82
C GLN A 53 9.94 -0.40 -1.71
N LEU A 54 8.89 -0.48 -2.52
CA LEU A 54 8.01 -1.64 -2.61
C LEU A 54 8.67 -2.77 -3.43
N GLN A 55 9.74 -3.35 -2.90
CA GLN A 55 10.49 -4.42 -3.54
C GLN A 55 10.54 -5.65 -2.64
N ASN A 56 10.33 -6.83 -3.23
CA ASN A 56 10.70 -8.07 -2.60
C ASN A 56 12.14 -8.43 -3.04
N PRO A 57 13.13 -8.46 -2.13
CA PRO A 57 14.52 -8.76 -2.51
C PRO A 57 14.70 -10.15 -3.13
N ASP A 58 13.76 -11.09 -2.86
CA ASP A 58 13.82 -12.47 -3.34
C ASP A 58 12.96 -12.72 -4.60
N ARG A 59 12.27 -11.70 -5.13
CA ARG A 59 11.35 -11.84 -6.27
C ARG A 59 11.50 -10.73 -7.31
N ALA A 60 10.96 -10.98 -8.50
CA ALA A 60 10.95 -10.00 -9.59
C ALA A 60 10.21 -8.73 -9.19
N ALA A 61 10.69 -7.58 -9.67
CA ALA A 61 10.07 -6.28 -9.40
C ALA A 61 8.59 -6.28 -9.82
N LEU A 62 7.73 -5.77 -8.92
CA LEU A 62 6.30 -5.63 -9.17
C LEU A 62 6.05 -4.65 -10.33
N PRO A 63 5.15 -4.96 -11.29
CA PRO A 63 4.79 -4.02 -12.34
C PRO A 63 4.24 -2.70 -11.77
N PRO A 64 4.56 -1.55 -12.39
CA PRO A 64 4.10 -0.26 -11.91
C PRO A 64 2.58 -0.13 -12.05
N ILE A 65 1.93 0.35 -10.99
CA ILE A 65 0.51 0.69 -11.00
C ILE A 65 0.28 1.89 -11.93
N ARG A 66 -0.73 1.80 -12.81
CA ARG A 66 -0.99 2.81 -13.85
C ARG A 66 -2.02 3.85 -13.41
N PHE A 67 -2.92 3.50 -12.49
CA PHE A 67 -3.90 4.42 -11.93
C PHE A 67 -4.25 4.08 -10.48
N CYS A 68 -4.64 5.11 -9.72
CA CYS A 68 -5.06 4.99 -8.33
C CYS A 68 -6.32 5.84 -8.11
N ILE A 69 -7.38 5.23 -7.59
CA ILE A 69 -8.66 5.89 -7.33
C ILE A 69 -8.90 5.91 -5.82
N LEU A 70 -9.06 7.11 -5.26
CA LEU A 70 -9.20 7.32 -3.82
C LEU A 70 -10.57 7.89 -3.51
N PHE A 71 -11.39 7.15 -2.77
CA PHE A 71 -12.71 7.58 -2.33
C PHE A 71 -12.74 7.90 -0.84
N ALA A 72 -13.38 9.01 -0.47
CA ALA A 72 -13.57 9.42 0.94
C ALA A 72 -12.29 9.36 1.78
N GLY A 73 -11.14 9.69 1.19
CA GLY A 73 -9.85 9.62 1.86
C GLY A 73 -9.72 10.63 3.01
N LEU A 74 -8.78 10.35 3.90
CA LEU A 74 -8.40 11.25 4.98
C LEU A 74 -7.30 12.19 4.48
N LYS A 75 -7.28 13.43 4.99
CA LYS A 75 -6.27 14.44 4.67
C LYS A 75 -5.13 14.39 5.67
#